data_AF-A0A162LB15-F1
#
_entry.id   AF-A0A162LB15-F1
#
_cell.length_a   1.000
_cell.length_b   1.000
_cell.length_c   1.000
_cell.angle_alpha   90.00
_cell.angle_beta   90.00
_cell.angle_gamma   90.00
#
_symmetry.space_group_name_H-M   'P 1'
#
loop_
_entity.id
_entity.type
_entity.pdbx_description
1 polymer ?
#
loop_
_entity_poly.entity_id
_entity_poly.type
_entity_poly.pdbx_seq_one_letter_code
_entity_poly.pdbx_strand_id
1 'polypeptide(L)'
;MTITPPDAPVLGAAGFDLSCWPVVRGRSPAGDLAMVEAWIDALTLILDSGQRFAVVMDMPGTITADAATLIEGRKKVILWMKQRREDLAARCGGFVYLPADPAELEDLAAKTAQVAAAFPFPLHVAPDEAAAFERARSLTH
;
A
#
# COMPACT_ATOMS: atom_id res chain seq x y z
N MET A 1 -21.14 -1.77 16.71
CA MET A 1 -21.10 -0.74 15.66
C MET A 1 -20.65 -1.41 14.39
N THR A 2 -21.56 -1.56 13.42
CA THR A 2 -21.22 -2.13 12.12
C THR A 2 -20.43 -1.08 11.37
N ILE A 3 -19.12 -1.28 11.26
CA ILE A 3 -18.21 -0.37 10.57
C ILE A 3 -18.49 -0.53 9.08
N THR A 4 -19.01 0.51 8.44
CA THR A 4 -19.17 0.51 6.99
C THR A 4 -17.80 0.79 6.37
N PRO A 5 -17.25 -0.12 5.54
CA PRO A 5 -16.03 0.15 4.81
C PRO A 5 -16.22 1.35 3.86
N PRO A 6 -15.16 2.09 3.52
CA PRO A 6 -15.21 3.13 2.49
C PRO A 6 -15.66 2.54 1.14
N ASP A 7 -16.11 3.40 0.22
CA ASP A 7 -16.82 3.05 -1.03
C ASP A 7 -16.13 1.93 -1.84
N ALA A 8 -16.57 0.69 -1.64
CA ALA A 8 -15.90 -0.51 -2.13
C ALA A 8 -15.75 -0.60 -3.66
N PRO A 9 -16.74 -0.19 -4.48
CA PRO A 9 -16.58 -0.08 -5.93
C PRO A 9 -15.39 0.78 -6.40
N VAL A 10 -15.19 1.97 -5.81
CA VAL A 10 -14.08 2.88 -6.17
C VAL A 10 -12.74 2.23 -5.82
N LEU A 11 -12.69 1.59 -4.66
CA LEU A 11 -11.49 0.93 -4.16
C LEU A 11 -11.11 -0.28 -5.02
N GLY A 12 -12.10 -1.07 -5.46
CA GLY A 12 -11.87 -2.19 -6.37
C GLY A 12 -11.26 -1.77 -7.72
N ALA A 13 -11.74 -0.66 -8.30
CA ALA A 13 -11.18 -0.11 -9.53
C ALA A 13 -9.73 0.38 -9.36
N ALA A 14 -9.40 0.93 -8.19
CA ALA A 14 -8.05 1.36 -7.82
C ALA A 14 -7.12 0.20 -7.40
N GLY A 15 -7.63 -1.03 -7.36
CA GLY A 15 -6.85 -2.22 -7.00
C GLY A 15 -6.74 -2.47 -5.49
N PHE A 16 -7.68 -1.96 -4.69
CA PHE A 16 -7.80 -2.24 -3.27
C PHE A 16 -9.01 -3.14 -2.96
N ASP A 17 -8.81 -4.09 -2.04
CA ASP A 17 -9.84 -4.97 -1.49
C ASP A 17 -9.89 -4.83 0.04
N LEU A 18 -11.10 -4.63 0.57
CA LEU A 18 -11.39 -4.35 1.97
C LEU A 18 -12.12 -5.51 2.66
N SER A 19 -12.25 -6.66 1.99
CA SER A 19 -12.92 -7.85 2.51
C SER A 19 -12.32 -8.35 3.85
N CYS A 20 -11.08 -7.95 4.16
CA CYS A 20 -10.34 -8.33 5.36
C CYS A 20 -10.12 -7.16 6.35
N TRP A 21 -10.95 -6.12 6.30
CA TRP A 21 -10.83 -4.94 7.18
C TRP A 21 -10.59 -5.32 8.66
N PRO A 22 -9.63 -4.69 9.36
CA PRO A 22 -8.85 -3.49 9.02
C PRO A 22 -7.56 -3.76 8.21
N VAL A 23 -7.37 -4.97 7.68
CA VAL A 23 -6.31 -5.24 6.71
C VAL A 23 -6.84 -5.03 5.30
N VAL A 24 -6.23 -4.11 4.58
CA VAL A 24 -6.54 -3.81 3.18
C VAL A 24 -5.54 -4.53 2.29
N ARG A 25 -6.02 -5.23 1.27
CA ARG A 25 -5.14 -5.74 0.21
C ARG A 25 -5.07 -4.71 -0.91
N GLY A 26 -3.88 -4.33 -1.35
CA GLY A 26 -3.66 -3.39 -2.44
C GLY A 26 -2.74 -3.98 -3.48
N ARG A 27 -2.89 -3.55 -4.74
CA ARG A 27 -1.93 -3.80 -5.81
C ARG A 27 -1.11 -2.55 -6.08
N SER A 28 0.18 -2.71 -6.32
CA SER A 28 1.04 -1.58 -6.67
C SER A 28 0.54 -0.92 -7.97
N PRO A 29 0.44 0.42 -8.04
CA PRO A 29 0.07 1.11 -9.26
C PRO A 29 1.28 1.20 -10.20
N ALA A 30 1.70 0.06 -10.76
CA ALA A 30 2.83 -0.03 -11.69
C ALA A 30 2.43 0.18 -13.16
N GLY A 31 1.25 0.76 -13.39
CA GLY A 31 0.72 1.13 -14.70
C GLY A 31 0.93 2.61 -15.02
N ASP A 32 -0.05 3.21 -15.70
CA ASP A 32 0.00 4.63 -16.08
C ASP A 32 -0.27 5.59 -14.91
N LEU A 33 -0.17 6.90 -15.18
CA LEU A 33 -0.40 7.94 -14.18
C LEU A 33 -1.84 7.98 -13.66
N ALA A 34 -2.83 7.62 -14.47
CA ALA A 34 -4.23 7.60 -14.04
C ALA A 34 -4.46 6.50 -12.99
N MET A 35 -3.79 5.35 -13.15
CA MET A 35 -3.78 4.30 -12.13
C MET A 35 -3.13 4.77 -10.83
N VAL A 36 -2.03 5.54 -10.92
CA VAL A 36 -1.38 6.12 -9.72
C VAL A 36 -2.30 7.11 -9.01
N GLU A 37 -3.00 7.97 -9.76
CA GLU A 37 -3.96 8.92 -9.19
C GLU A 37 -5.13 8.21 -8.52
N ALA A 38 -5.75 7.24 -9.20
CA ALA A 38 -6.83 6.44 -8.63
C ALA A 38 -6.39 5.70 -7.35
N TRP A 39 -5.15 5.20 -7.33
CA TRP A 39 -4.58 4.55 -6.15
C TRP A 39 -4.39 5.53 -4.99
N ILE A 40 -3.92 6.75 -5.26
CA ILE A 40 -3.79 7.81 -4.25
C ILE A 40 -5.15 8.22 -3.69
N ASP A 41 -6.16 8.39 -4.55
CA ASP A 41 -7.52 8.76 -4.14
C ASP A 41 -8.15 7.66 -3.28
N ALA A 42 -8.00 6.40 -3.68
CA ALA A 42 -8.47 5.25 -2.91
C ALA A 42 -7.80 5.16 -1.53
N LEU A 43 -6.48 5.30 -1.46
CA LEU A 43 -5.77 5.28 -0.19
C LEU A 43 -6.12 6.48 0.70
N THR A 44 -6.44 7.63 0.08
CA THR A 44 -6.97 8.80 0.77
C THR A 44 -8.32 8.50 1.43
N LEU A 45 -9.25 7.87 0.71
CA LEU A 45 -10.54 7.44 1.27
C LEU A 45 -10.38 6.46 2.45
N ILE A 46 -9.45 5.51 2.34
CA ILE A 46 -9.12 4.57 3.42
C ILE A 46 -8.60 5.34 4.64
N LEU A 47 -7.68 6.28 4.45
CA LEU A 47 -7.10 7.08 5.52
C LEU A 47 -8.11 8.03 6.19
N ASP A 48 -9.02 8.59 5.39
CA ASP A 48 -10.08 9.50 5.83
C ASP A 48 -11.22 8.79 6.58
N SER A 49 -11.28 7.45 6.52
CA SER A 49 -12.18 6.65 7.38
C SER A 49 -11.92 6.88 8.89
N GLY A 50 -10.77 7.44 9.25
CA GLY A 50 -10.40 7.78 10.62
C GLY A 50 -9.93 6.59 11.46
N GLN A 51 -9.97 5.38 10.91
CA GLN A 51 -9.61 4.15 11.61
C GLN A 51 -8.17 3.73 11.31
N ARG A 52 -7.59 2.98 12.24
CA ARG A 52 -6.28 2.37 12.06
C ARG A 52 -6.40 1.18 11.09
N PHE A 53 -5.52 1.11 10.11
CA PHE A 53 -5.51 0.06 9.09
C PHE A 53 -4.07 -0.33 8.72
N ALA A 54 -3.89 -1.50 8.12
CA ALA A 54 -2.62 -1.93 7.55
C ALA A 54 -2.84 -2.41 6.12
N VAL A 55 -1.80 -2.33 5.28
CA VAL A 55 -1.90 -2.69 3.87
C VAL A 55 -1.00 -3.87 3.55
N VAL A 56 -1.57 -4.92 2.96
CA VAL A 56 -0.84 -5.96 2.25
C VAL A 56 -0.75 -5.54 0.79
N MET A 57 0.47 -5.30 0.30
CA MET A 57 0.71 -4.78 -1.04
C MET A 57 1.29 -5.87 -1.94
N ASP A 58 0.53 -6.29 -2.94
CA ASP A 58 1.01 -7.17 -4.00
C ASP A 58 1.94 -6.40 -4.93
N MET A 59 3.20 -6.81 -4.98
CA MET A 59 4.18 -6.25 -5.90
C MET A 59 4.00 -6.88 -7.29
N PRO A 60 4.10 -6.10 -8.37
CA PRO A 60 3.92 -6.61 -9.71
C PRO A 60 5.20 -7.30 -10.18
N GLY A 61 5.09 -8.48 -10.77
CA GLY A 61 6.23 -9.18 -11.37
C GLY A 61 6.73 -8.54 -12.67
N THR A 62 5.97 -7.60 -13.25
CA THR A 62 6.40 -6.84 -14.43
C THR A 62 5.83 -5.44 -14.37
N ILE A 63 6.70 -4.46 -14.61
CA ILE A 63 6.33 -3.04 -14.73
C ILE A 63 6.21 -2.73 -16.22
N THR A 64 5.03 -2.30 -16.66
CA THR A 64 4.75 -2.04 -18.08
C THR A 64 4.88 -0.57 -18.47
N ALA A 65 4.93 0.33 -17.48
CA ALA A 65 5.09 1.76 -17.70
C ALA A 65 6.54 2.13 -18.06
N ASP A 66 6.70 3.18 -18.86
CA ASP A 66 8.01 3.73 -19.19
C ASP A 66 8.65 4.44 -17.99
N ALA A 67 9.96 4.68 -18.07
CA ALA A 67 10.73 5.28 -16.98
C ALA A 67 10.26 6.68 -16.59
N ALA A 68 9.81 7.52 -17.54
CA ALA A 68 9.34 8.87 -17.23
C ALA A 68 8.02 8.81 -16.45
N THR A 69 7.10 7.94 -16.88
CA THR A 69 5.84 7.66 -16.18
C THR A 69 6.08 7.17 -14.75
N LEU A 70 7.02 6.24 -14.55
CA LEU A 70 7.35 5.73 -13.21
C LEU A 70 7.95 6.80 -12.30
N ILE A 71 8.82 7.66 -12.84
CA ILE A 71 9.40 8.78 -12.09
C ILE A 71 8.32 9.77 -11.67
N GLU A 72 7.40 10.11 -12.58
CA GLU A 72 6.30 11.03 -12.29
C GLU A 72 5.31 10.45 -11.28
N GLY A 73 4.90 9.19 -11.47
CA GLY A 73 4.04 8.49 -10.51
C GLY A 73 4.65 8.46 -9.11
N ARG A 74 5.94 8.12 -9.01
CA ARG A 74 6.69 8.15 -7.74
C ARG A 74 6.69 9.55 -7.10
N LYS A 75 6.86 10.61 -7.89
CA LYS A 75 6.80 12.00 -7.38
C LYS A 75 5.42 12.32 -6.80
N LYS A 76 4.33 11.91 -7.47
CA LYS A 76 2.95 12.11 -6.98
C LYS A 76 2.72 11.42 -5.64
N VAL A 77 3.11 10.14 -5.54
CA VAL A 77 3.00 9.36 -4.29
C VAL A 77 3.81 10.00 -3.16
N ILE A 78 5.07 10.40 -3.42
CA ILE A 78 5.91 11.06 -2.41
C ILE A 78 5.29 12.38 -1.94
N LEU A 79 4.78 13.20 -2.86
CA LEU A 79 4.16 14.48 -2.53
C LEU A 79 2.91 14.27 -1.66
N TRP A 80 2.05 13.34 -2.05
CA TRP A 80 0.87 12.97 -1.27
C TRP A 80 1.23 12.45 0.13
N MET A 81 2.21 11.54 0.25
CA MET A 81 2.66 11.03 1.56
C MET A 81 3.21 12.14 2.46
N LYS A 82 3.88 13.15 1.88
CA LYS A 82 4.34 14.33 2.63
C LYS A 82 3.17 15.16 3.14
N GLN A 83 2.14 15.38 2.33
CA GLN A 83 0.95 16.14 2.70
C GLN A 83 0.11 15.41 3.76
N ARG A 84 0.03 14.08 3.71
CA ARG A 84 -0.75 13.24 4.63
C ARG A 84 0.07 12.62 5.76
N ARG A 85 1.30 13.12 5.99
CA ARG A 85 2.30 12.44 6.86
C ARG A 85 1.80 12.19 8.28
N GLU A 86 1.13 13.17 8.89
CA GLU A 86 0.65 13.07 10.27
C GLU A 86 -0.51 12.07 10.40
N ASP A 87 -1.47 12.14 9.48
CA ASP A 87 -2.56 11.17 9.41
C ASP A 87 -2.04 9.74 9.19
N LEU A 88 -1.08 9.58 8.27
CA LEU A 88 -0.43 8.30 7.99
C LEU A 88 0.30 7.77 9.23
N ALA A 89 1.04 8.61 9.95
CA ALA A 89 1.70 8.21 11.19
C ALA A 89 0.70 7.72 12.26
N ALA A 90 -0.45 8.39 12.36
CA ALA A 90 -1.46 8.07 13.35
C ALA A 90 -2.28 6.82 13.00
N ARG A 91 -2.63 6.63 11.71
CA ARG A 91 -3.66 5.68 11.27
C ARG A 91 -3.14 4.54 10.40
N CYS A 92 -2.05 4.73 9.65
CA CYS A 92 -1.45 3.65 8.89
C CYS A 92 -0.55 2.82 9.82
N GLY A 93 -0.98 1.60 10.15
CA GLY A 93 -0.23 0.65 10.94
C GLY A 93 1.04 0.16 10.25
N GLY A 94 1.06 0.18 8.91
CA GLY A 94 2.22 -0.16 8.11
C GLY A 94 1.84 -0.86 6.81
N PHE A 95 2.84 -1.03 5.95
CA PHE A 95 2.72 -1.76 4.70
C PHE A 95 3.50 -3.07 4.78
N VAL A 96 2.92 -4.14 4.26
CA VAL A 96 3.55 -5.44 4.13
C VAL A 96 3.59 -5.80 2.65
N TYR A 97 4.76 -5.77 2.04
CA TYR A 97 4.93 -6.12 0.63
C TYR A 97 4.99 -7.64 0.46
N LEU A 98 4.25 -8.12 -0.53
CA LEU A 98 4.28 -9.50 -1.01
C LEU A 98 4.94 -9.52 -2.39
N PRO A 99 6.11 -10.17 -2.56
CA PRO A 99 6.73 -10.29 -3.87
C PRO A 99 5.88 -11.11 -4.83
N ALA A 100 6.00 -10.85 -6.14
CA ALA A 100 5.33 -11.65 -7.16
C ALA A 100 5.95 -13.05 -7.29
N ASP A 101 7.27 -13.13 -7.12
CA ASP A 101 8.06 -14.36 -7.10
C ASP A 101 8.79 -14.47 -5.75
N PRO A 102 8.66 -15.59 -5.00
CA PRO A 102 9.44 -15.82 -3.79
C PRO A 102 10.96 -15.64 -3.95
N ALA A 103 11.51 -15.84 -5.15
CA ALA A 103 12.93 -15.59 -5.43
C ALA A 103 13.33 -14.10 -5.30
N GLU A 104 12.37 -13.17 -5.41
CA GLU A 104 12.60 -11.73 -5.27
C GLU A 104 12.55 -11.26 -3.81
N LEU A 105 12.23 -12.14 -2.85
CA LEU A 105 12.01 -11.79 -1.45
C LEU A 105 13.19 -11.01 -0.84
N GLU A 106 14.41 -11.50 -1.02
CA GLU A 106 15.61 -10.89 -0.43
C GLU A 106 15.91 -9.51 -1.05
N ASP A 107 15.80 -9.40 -2.37
CA ASP A 107 16.02 -8.14 -3.09
C ASP A 107 14.95 -7.09 -2.72
N LEU A 108 13.68 -7.50 -2.65
CA LEU A 108 12.59 -6.64 -2.22
C LEU A 108 12.77 -6.21 -0.75
N ALA A 109 13.19 -7.11 0.14
CA ALA A 109 13.49 -6.79 1.53
C ALA A 109 14.64 -5.78 1.64
N ALA A 110 15.73 -5.96 0.89
CA ALA A 110 16.86 -5.04 0.87
C ALA A 110 16.45 -3.64 0.38
N LYS A 111 15.70 -3.56 -0.74
CA LYS A 111 15.18 -2.29 -1.28
C LYS A 111 14.22 -1.61 -0.30
N THR A 112 13.35 -2.37 0.34
CA THR A 112 12.41 -1.87 1.35
C THR A 112 13.16 -1.28 2.54
N ALA A 113 14.19 -1.95 3.05
CA ALA A 113 15.01 -1.46 4.16
C ALA A 113 15.71 -0.13 3.84
N GLN A 114 16.17 0.06 2.59
CA GLN A 114 16.82 1.30 2.16
C GLN A 114 15.88 2.52 2.20
N VAL A 115 14.58 2.31 1.97
CA VAL A 115 13.59 3.40 1.88
C VAL A 115 12.71 3.53 3.12
N ALA A 116 12.71 2.55 4.03
CA ALA A 116 11.81 2.48 5.19
C ALA A 116 11.82 3.75 6.05
N ALA A 117 12.99 4.37 6.25
CA ALA A 117 13.11 5.60 7.04
C ALA A 117 12.38 6.82 6.45
N ALA A 118 12.01 6.79 5.17
CA ALA A 118 11.25 7.86 4.52
C ALA A 118 9.74 7.80 4.81
N PHE A 119 9.26 6.68 5.37
CA PHE A 119 7.85 6.46 5.64
C PHE A 119 7.52 6.76 7.10
N PRO A 120 6.35 7.35 7.40
CA PRO A 120 5.92 7.62 8.76
C PRO A 120 5.38 6.38 9.50
N PHE A 121 5.42 5.21 8.87
CA PHE A 121 4.91 3.92 9.38
C PHE A 121 5.87 2.80 8.97
N PRO A 122 5.85 1.64 9.65
CA PRO A 122 6.75 0.55 9.33
C PRO A 122 6.45 -0.09 7.96
N LEU A 123 7.52 -0.48 7.27
CA LEU A 123 7.46 -1.31 6.08
C LEU A 123 7.98 -2.71 6.41
N HIS A 124 7.29 -3.73 5.91
CA HIS A 124 7.66 -5.13 6.03
C HIS A 124 7.62 -5.79 4.66
N VAL A 125 8.32 -6.91 4.54
CA VAL A 125 8.19 -7.82 3.39
C VAL A 125 7.89 -9.20 3.96
N ALA A 126 6.92 -9.89 3.36
CA ALA A 126 6.50 -11.22 3.77
C ALA A 126 6.81 -12.25 2.67
N PRO A 127 7.18 -13.49 3.04
CA PRO A 127 7.51 -14.54 2.07
C PRO A 127 6.28 -15.08 1.32
N ASP A 128 5.11 -14.99 1.94
CA ASP A 128 3.86 -15.50 1.41
C ASP A 128 2.66 -14.71 1.95
N GLU A 129 1.49 -14.98 1.38
CA GLU A 129 0.25 -14.31 1.71
C GLU A 129 -0.16 -14.50 3.18
N ALA A 130 -0.01 -15.71 3.72
CA ALA A 130 -0.42 -16.00 5.09
C ALA A 130 0.40 -15.16 6.09
N ALA A 131 1.72 -15.15 5.91
CA ALA A 131 2.64 -14.33 6.69
C ALA A 131 2.36 -12.83 6.50
N ALA A 132 2.00 -12.40 5.28
CA ALA A 132 1.68 -11.00 5.00
C ALA A 132 0.45 -10.52 5.78
N PHE A 133 -0.63 -11.31 5.75
CA PHE A 133 -1.86 -11.00 6.46
C PHE A 133 -1.71 -11.11 7.97
N GLU A 134 -0.99 -12.11 8.48
CA GLU A 134 -0.68 -12.21 9.91
C GLU A 134 0.07 -10.96 10.38
N ARG A 135 1.11 -10.56 9.64
CA ARG A 135 1.88 -9.36 9.97
C ARG A 135 1.02 -8.11 9.92
N ALA A 136 0.23 -7.92 8.87
CA ALA A 136 -0.65 -6.76 8.73
C ALA A 136 -1.65 -6.66 9.88
N ARG A 137 -2.28 -7.77 10.30
CA ARG A 137 -3.19 -7.78 11.46
C ARG A 137 -2.51 -7.32 12.74
N SER A 138 -1.26 -7.73 12.97
CA SER A 138 -0.51 -7.30 14.16
C SER A 138 -0.26 -5.78 14.23
N LEU A 139 -0.36 -5.08 13.09
CA LEU A 139 -0.12 -3.63 12.98
C LEU A 139 -1.39 -2.78 13.17
N THR A 140 -2.56 -3.41 13.16
CA THR A 140 -3.86 -2.71 13.29
C THR A 140 -4.33 -2.55 14.73
N HIS A 141 -3.62 -3.14 15.70
CA HIS A 141 -3.90 -3.04 17.14
C HIS A 141 -3.19 -1.84 17.79
#